data_AF-A0A5C6CWK3-F1
#
_entry.id   AF-A0A5C6CWK3-F1
#
_cell.length_a   1.000
_cell.length_b   1.000
_cell.length_c   1.000
_cell.angle_alpha   90.00
_cell.angle_beta   90.00
_cell.angle_gamma   90.00
#
_symmetry.space_group_name_H-M   'P 1'
#
loop_
_entity.id
_entity.type
_entity.pdbx_description
1 polymer ?
#
loop_
_entity_poly.entity_id
_entity_poly.type
_entity_poly.pdbx_seq_one_letter_code
_entity_poly.pdbx_strand_id
1 'polypeptide(L)'
;MAPRTRTQRPIEVIHMYFDRIHVGLAIGIGRHVVGGPVGSAPFVDEQDRRFVVQYNFIASTLEALQKSKQEISKQNDELRYLATRDPLTACLNRRLFFEMFDEQFNHAKANALPLCAIMVDIDYFKAINDGYGHSMGDEVLREVGNLLNAATRADDVVCRYGGGEFSLLMPAVTALLSALSYRDNQTGQHSTRVSNYAALLAQRVLSPRDVYVVEMAALLHDIGKIGVPDAILLKPGPLTKDEWVQMERHDRIGIEIISKSFKHPGLTDIVKHHHARYDGTNGSENEPVGSEIPVGARILTIVDAFDAMVSDRPYRKGMPVADAVSELRRCAGSQFDPELVEHFIDVIANLGSVLPENQGETISNDLVLNIGEQVERLVDAADAGDSTTFAAIAERLRMTAEKSNVPSLASAASRAIEVVSEEVQLEQLIEQSFELLAVCRSMRSNLASTEEELVDSRMT
;
A
#
# COMPACT_ATOMS: atom_id res chain seq x y z
N MET A 1 -71.76 1.67 43.02
CA MET A 1 -72.33 2.32 41.82
C MET A 1 -71.71 3.72 41.75
N ALA A 2 -70.99 4.19 40.74
CA ALA A 2 -70.70 3.75 39.37
C ALA A 2 -69.32 4.37 38.96
N PRO A 3 -68.71 3.95 37.82
CA PRO A 3 -67.28 4.07 37.52
C PRO A 3 -66.93 5.28 36.62
N ARG A 4 -65.68 5.76 36.64
CA ARG A 4 -65.09 6.64 35.59
C ARG A 4 -63.57 6.41 35.50
N THR A 5 -63.13 5.62 34.52
CA THR A 5 -62.51 6.00 33.23
C THR A 5 -60.98 6.15 33.28
N ARG A 6 -60.34 5.19 32.61
CA ARG A 6 -58.95 5.07 32.21
C ARG A 6 -58.49 6.29 31.40
N THR A 7 -57.30 6.82 31.69
CA THR A 7 -56.45 7.45 30.67
C THR A 7 -55.05 6.83 30.78
N GLN A 8 -54.81 5.80 29.96
CA GLN A 8 -53.46 5.40 29.60
C GLN A 8 -52.87 6.53 28.75
N ARG A 9 -51.68 7.02 29.13
CA ARG A 9 -50.81 7.80 28.25
C ARG A 9 -49.61 6.92 27.87
N PRO A 10 -49.08 7.05 26.65
CA PRO A 10 -48.15 6.09 26.08
C PRO A 10 -46.78 6.18 26.75
N ILE A 11 -46.17 5.03 27.04
CA ILE A 11 -44.72 4.94 27.24
C ILE A 11 -44.14 4.77 25.84
N GLU A 12 -43.58 5.82 25.26
CA GLU A 12 -42.72 5.69 24.09
C GLU A 12 -41.39 5.07 24.54
N VAL A 13 -41.12 3.86 24.05
CA VAL A 13 -39.81 3.22 24.18
C VAL A 13 -38.99 3.68 22.98
N ILE A 14 -38.06 4.60 23.22
CA ILE A 14 -37.03 4.96 22.25
C ILE A 14 -35.80 4.11 22.58
N HIS A 15 -35.51 3.13 21.74
CA HIS A 15 -34.21 2.46 21.72
C HIS A 15 -33.22 3.34 20.96
N MET A 16 -32.16 3.81 21.64
CA MET A 16 -30.95 4.29 20.97
C MET A 16 -29.75 3.52 21.51
N TYR A 17 -29.02 2.94 20.56
CA TYR A 17 -27.80 2.17 20.78
C TYR A 17 -26.63 3.07 21.18
N PHE A 18 -25.71 2.46 21.92
CA PHE A 18 -24.67 3.03 22.74
C PHE A 18 -23.56 3.71 21.93
N ASP A 19 -23.21 4.95 22.31
CA ASP A 19 -21.81 5.32 22.46
C ASP A 19 -21.63 6.55 23.37
N ARG A 20 -20.59 6.51 24.22
CA ARG A 20 -20.17 7.52 25.21
C ARG A 20 -20.94 7.55 26.55
N ILE A 21 -20.27 7.08 27.60
CA ILE A 21 -20.69 7.19 29.00
C ILE A 21 -20.59 8.67 29.43
N HIS A 22 -21.71 9.40 29.37
CA HIS A 22 -21.99 10.53 30.24
C HIS A 22 -22.96 10.04 31.33
N VAL A 23 -22.49 9.98 32.58
CA VAL A 23 -23.38 9.75 33.73
C VAL A 23 -24.15 11.04 34.00
N GLY A 24 -25.26 11.23 33.28
CA GLY A 24 -26.24 12.26 33.59
C GLY A 24 -27.17 11.77 34.70
N LEU A 25 -26.97 12.22 35.94
CA LEU A 25 -27.98 12.09 36.98
C LEU A 25 -28.97 13.25 36.82
N ALA A 26 -30.20 12.94 36.41
CA ALA A 26 -31.30 13.88 36.33
C ALA A 26 -31.62 14.44 37.74
N ILE A 27 -31.26 15.70 38.00
CA ILE A 27 -31.79 16.43 39.15
C ILE A 27 -33.24 16.78 38.82
N GLY A 28 -34.17 15.93 39.24
CA GLY A 28 -35.57 16.30 39.36
C GLY A 28 -35.71 17.33 40.47
N ILE A 29 -35.49 18.61 40.18
CA ILE A 29 -35.92 19.70 41.07
C ILE A 29 -37.44 19.72 40.97
N GLY A 30 -38.10 18.92 41.81
CA GLY A 30 -39.54 19.01 42.03
C GLY A 30 -39.87 20.44 42.43
N ARG A 31 -40.43 21.22 41.49
CA ARG A 31 -41.07 22.51 41.78
C ARG A 31 -42.26 22.25 42.70
N HIS A 32 -42.03 22.28 44.00
CA HIS A 32 -43.03 22.75 44.96
C HIS A 32 -42.62 24.15 45.43
N VAL A 33 -42.90 25.13 44.56
CA VAL A 33 -43.05 26.51 45.02
C VAL A 33 -44.43 26.58 45.68
N VAL A 34 -44.49 26.28 46.98
CA VAL A 34 -45.59 26.73 47.83
C VAL A 34 -45.17 28.10 48.35
N GLY A 35 -45.89 29.14 47.92
CA GLY A 35 -45.63 30.51 48.34
C GLY A 35 -45.71 30.68 49.86
N GLY A 36 -44.68 31.29 50.42
CA GLY A 36 -44.59 31.75 51.81
C GLY A 36 -43.46 32.78 51.92
N PRO A 37 -43.58 33.82 52.79
CA PRO A 37 -42.79 35.05 52.67
C PRO A 37 -41.32 34.88 53.07
N VAL A 38 -40.53 35.76 52.46
CA VAL A 38 -39.07 35.92 52.52
C VAL A 38 -38.52 35.96 53.95
N GLY A 39 -37.54 35.11 54.26
CA GLY A 39 -36.70 35.27 55.46
C GLY A 39 -36.16 33.97 56.09
N SER A 40 -35.33 33.20 55.39
CA SER A 40 -34.39 32.25 56.03
C SER A 40 -33.34 31.79 55.02
N ALA A 41 -32.08 31.72 55.46
CA ALA A 41 -30.96 31.21 54.66
C ALA A 41 -31.25 29.79 54.17
N PRO A 42 -30.85 29.39 52.95
CA PRO A 42 -31.10 28.05 52.47
C PRO A 42 -30.39 27.04 53.39
N PHE A 43 -31.19 26.25 54.09
CA PHE A 43 -30.74 25.12 54.90
C PHE A 43 -30.27 24.05 53.91
N VAL A 44 -28.94 23.92 53.73
CA VAL A 44 -28.38 22.78 52.99
C VAL A 44 -28.54 21.56 53.89
N ASP A 45 -29.32 20.58 53.43
CA ASP A 45 -29.56 19.32 54.14
C ASP A 45 -28.22 18.61 54.44
N GLU A 46 -28.10 18.00 55.61
CA GLU A 46 -26.89 17.27 56.02
C GLU A 46 -26.65 16.06 55.09
N GLN A 47 -27.72 15.54 54.47
CA GLN A 47 -27.65 14.59 53.36
C GLN A 47 -26.98 15.18 52.12
N ASP A 48 -27.33 16.40 51.68
CA ASP A 48 -26.72 17.05 50.51
C ASP A 48 -25.22 17.32 50.71
N ARG A 49 -24.80 17.68 51.93
CA ARG A 49 -23.36 17.83 52.26
C ARG A 49 -22.59 16.51 52.15
N ARG A 50 -23.18 15.38 52.59
CA ARG A 50 -22.56 14.06 52.43
C ARG A 50 -22.46 13.67 50.96
N PHE A 51 -23.47 13.96 50.15
CA PHE A 51 -23.44 13.67 48.71
C PHE A 51 -22.35 14.47 47.98
N VAL A 52 -22.17 15.76 48.27
CA VAL A 52 -21.10 16.58 47.66
C VAL A 52 -19.71 16.09 48.05
N VAL A 53 -19.50 15.74 49.32
CA VAL A 53 -18.20 15.20 49.79
C VAL A 53 -17.91 13.85 49.14
N GLN A 54 -18.91 12.97 49.03
CA GLN A 54 -18.76 11.66 48.41
C GLN A 54 -18.52 11.77 46.90
N TYR A 55 -19.19 12.71 46.22
CA TYR A 55 -18.95 13.01 44.81
C TYR A 55 -17.53 13.50 44.55
N ASN A 56 -17.04 14.48 45.33
CA ASN A 56 -15.67 15.00 45.19
C ASN A 56 -14.61 13.92 45.47
N PHE A 57 -14.87 13.02 46.42
CA PHE A 57 -14.01 11.88 46.69
C PHE A 57 -13.97 10.89 45.51
N ILE A 58 -15.12 10.57 44.92
CA ILE A 58 -15.21 9.69 43.74
C ILE A 58 -14.53 10.35 42.52
N ALA A 59 -14.77 11.64 42.28
CA ALA A 59 -14.17 12.39 41.17
C ALA A 59 -12.63 12.42 41.27
N SER A 60 -12.08 12.76 42.44
CA SER A 60 -10.62 12.77 42.65
C SER A 60 -9.98 11.37 42.55
N THR A 61 -10.69 10.32 42.99
CA THR A 61 -10.24 8.94 42.81
C THR A 61 -10.22 8.53 41.33
N LEU A 62 -11.25 8.94 40.57
CA LEU A 62 -11.32 8.71 39.11
C LEU A 62 -10.19 9.40 38.37
N GLU A 63 -9.89 10.65 38.71
CA GLU A 63 -8.74 11.39 38.14
C GLU A 63 -7.41 10.69 38.45
N ALA A 64 -7.21 10.25 39.70
CA ALA A 64 -6.00 9.53 40.10
C ALA A 64 -5.84 8.19 39.34
N LEU A 65 -6.94 7.45 39.17
CA LEU A 65 -6.95 6.20 38.40
C LEU A 65 -6.67 6.44 36.91
N GLN A 66 -7.22 7.50 36.31
CA GLN A 66 -6.94 7.87 34.93
C GLN A 66 -5.47 8.22 34.72
N LYS A 67 -4.89 9.00 35.64
CA LYS A 67 -3.46 9.34 35.61
C LYS A 67 -2.57 8.10 35.76
N SER A 68 -2.87 7.23 36.71
CA SER A 68 -2.12 5.97 36.89
C SER A 68 -2.22 5.06 35.66
N LYS A 69 -3.40 4.96 35.02
CA LYS A 69 -3.57 4.23 33.76
C LYS A 69 -2.71 4.81 32.64
N GLN A 70 -2.63 6.14 32.52
CA GLN A 70 -1.78 6.80 31.53
C GLN A 70 -0.29 6.53 31.78
N GLU A 71 0.15 6.61 33.03
CA GLU A 71 1.54 6.31 33.40
C GLU A 71 1.92 4.85 33.08
N ILE A 72 1.05 3.90 33.43
CA ILE A 72 1.24 2.47 33.09
C ILE A 72 1.27 2.27 31.58
N SER A 73 0.38 2.92 30.82
CA SER A 73 0.39 2.85 29.36
C SER A 73 1.72 3.31 28.80
N LYS A 74 2.22 4.47 29.25
CA LYS A 74 3.50 5.04 28.81
C LYS A 74 4.68 4.11 29.13
N GLN A 75 4.72 3.55 30.33
CA GLN A 75 5.77 2.60 30.72
C GLN A 75 5.72 1.32 29.89
N ASN A 76 4.51 0.82 29.58
CA ASN A 76 4.35 -0.34 28.71
C ASN A 76 4.81 -0.06 27.28
N ASP A 77 4.55 1.14 26.76
CA ASP A 77 5.01 1.53 25.42
C ASP A 77 6.54 1.64 25.37
N GLU A 78 7.17 2.21 26.40
CA GLU A 78 8.62 2.31 26.52
C GLU A 78 9.29 0.94 26.67
N LEU A 79 8.72 0.06 27.52
CA LEU A 79 9.19 -1.32 27.66
C LEU A 79 9.04 -2.09 26.35
N ARG A 80 7.92 -1.93 25.63
CA ARG A 80 7.73 -2.52 24.31
C ARG A 80 8.77 -2.02 23.33
N TYR A 81 9.04 -0.72 23.30
CA TYR A 81 10.06 -0.15 22.44
C TYR A 81 11.44 -0.76 22.72
N LEU A 82 11.89 -0.76 23.96
CA LEU A 82 13.18 -1.33 24.36
C LEU A 82 13.27 -2.85 24.12
N ALA A 83 12.15 -3.56 24.27
CA ALA A 83 12.08 -5.00 24.05
C ALA A 83 12.11 -5.40 22.56
N THR A 84 11.81 -4.47 21.65
CA THR A 84 11.62 -4.73 20.22
C THR A 84 12.66 -4.05 19.33
N ARG A 85 13.31 -2.99 19.82
CA ARG A 85 14.23 -2.15 19.05
C ARG A 85 15.66 -2.22 19.58
N ASP A 86 16.62 -2.01 18.69
CA ASP A 86 18.02 -1.75 19.02
C ASP A 86 18.15 -0.32 19.58
N PRO A 87 18.74 -0.12 20.77
CA PRO A 87 18.75 1.17 21.44
C PRO A 87 19.62 2.22 20.74
N LEU A 88 20.55 1.79 19.88
CA LEU A 88 21.44 2.71 19.18
C LEU A 88 20.82 3.21 17.88
N THR A 89 20.27 2.30 17.09
CA THR A 89 19.84 2.56 15.70
C THR A 89 18.34 2.72 15.52
N ALA A 90 17.54 2.40 16.54
CA ALA A 90 16.07 2.31 16.45
C ALA A 90 15.56 1.32 15.39
N CYS A 91 16.42 0.53 14.76
CA CYS A 91 16.03 -0.64 13.97
C CYS A 91 15.48 -1.73 14.90
N LEU A 92 14.85 -2.76 14.32
CA LEU A 92 14.41 -3.91 15.10
C LEU A 92 15.63 -4.64 15.68
N ASN A 93 15.49 -5.12 16.92
CA ASN A 93 16.50 -5.97 17.49
C ASN A 93 16.40 -7.39 16.91
N ARG A 94 17.47 -8.16 17.05
CA ARG A 94 17.58 -9.52 16.53
C ARG A 94 16.44 -10.44 16.99
N ARG A 95 15.94 -10.28 18.23
CA ARG A 95 14.88 -11.14 18.76
C ARG A 95 13.58 -10.96 17.98
N LEU A 96 13.11 -9.71 17.87
CA LEU A 96 11.87 -9.43 17.13
C LEU A 96 12.02 -9.73 15.65
N PHE A 97 13.20 -9.52 15.06
CA PHE A 97 13.46 -9.89 13.67
C PHE A 97 13.15 -11.36 13.39
N PHE A 98 13.58 -12.30 14.24
CA PHE A 98 13.28 -13.72 14.03
C PHE A 98 11.80 -14.06 14.21
N GLU A 99 11.12 -13.41 15.17
CA GLU A 99 9.67 -13.57 15.34
C GLU A 99 8.91 -13.13 14.07
N MET A 100 9.27 -11.97 13.52
CA MET A 100 8.68 -11.46 12.27
C MET A 100 9.09 -12.28 11.04
N PHE A 101 10.34 -12.76 11.01
CA PHE A 101 10.83 -13.63 9.94
C PHE A 101 10.01 -14.91 9.87
N ASP A 102 9.77 -15.58 11.01
CA ASP A 102 8.99 -16.81 11.04
C ASP A 102 7.54 -16.57 10.58
N GLU A 103 6.93 -15.46 11.00
CA GLU A 103 5.58 -15.07 10.56
C GLU A 103 5.52 -14.85 9.05
N GLN A 104 6.37 -13.96 8.52
CA GLN A 104 6.39 -13.63 7.09
C GLN A 104 6.83 -14.80 6.22
N PHE A 105 7.79 -15.61 6.67
CA PHE A 105 8.24 -16.79 5.94
C PHE A 105 7.14 -17.84 5.84
N ASN A 106 6.42 -18.10 6.94
CA ASN A 106 5.31 -19.05 6.92
C ASN A 106 4.15 -18.55 6.05
N HIS A 107 3.84 -17.25 6.11
CA HIS A 107 2.86 -16.62 5.25
C HIS A 107 3.25 -16.74 3.76
N ALA A 108 4.47 -16.33 3.42
CA ALA A 108 4.99 -16.40 2.06
C ALA A 108 4.99 -17.84 1.53
N LYS A 109 5.40 -18.81 2.36
CA LYS A 109 5.39 -20.23 2.02
C LYS A 109 3.98 -20.77 1.79
N ALA A 110 3.01 -20.42 2.64
CA ALA A 110 1.63 -20.89 2.53
C ALA A 110 0.96 -20.39 1.25
N ASN A 111 1.28 -19.16 0.84
CA ASN A 111 0.67 -18.48 -0.31
C ASN A 111 1.54 -18.54 -1.58
N ALA A 112 2.66 -19.27 -1.54
CA ALA A 112 3.65 -19.33 -2.63
C ALA A 112 4.15 -17.94 -3.09
N LEU A 113 4.24 -16.99 -2.16
CA LEU A 113 4.74 -15.65 -2.41
C LEU A 113 6.27 -15.61 -2.27
N PRO A 114 6.96 -14.82 -3.11
CA PRO A 114 8.40 -14.69 -3.08
C PRO A 114 8.84 -13.69 -1.99
N LEU A 115 9.64 -14.17 -1.04
CA LEU A 115 10.19 -13.37 0.05
C LEU A 115 11.71 -13.18 -0.14
N CYS A 116 12.21 -11.97 0.11
CA CYS A 116 13.63 -11.64 0.02
C CYS A 116 14.18 -11.27 1.40
N ALA A 117 15.32 -11.85 1.74
CA ALA A 117 16.13 -11.45 2.89
C ALA A 117 17.45 -10.88 2.39
N ILE A 118 17.78 -9.65 2.79
CA ILE A 118 19.02 -8.96 2.40
C ILE A 118 19.88 -8.82 3.65
N MET A 119 21.12 -9.32 3.57
CA MET A 119 22.13 -9.08 4.61
C MET A 119 23.06 -7.96 4.14
N VAL A 120 23.25 -6.97 4.99
CA VAL A 120 24.10 -5.80 4.75
C VAL A 120 25.21 -5.80 5.78
N ASP A 121 26.46 -5.75 5.32
CA ASP A 121 27.64 -5.55 6.18
C ASP A 121 28.24 -4.17 5.88
N ILE A 122 28.61 -3.41 6.92
CA ILE A 122 29.27 -2.12 6.74
C ILE A 122 30.75 -2.35 6.44
N ASP A 123 31.14 -2.05 5.20
CA ASP A 123 32.53 -2.12 4.76
C ASP A 123 33.47 -1.35 5.69
N TYR A 124 34.59 -1.99 6.04
CA TYR A 124 35.65 -1.40 6.86
C TYR A 124 35.19 -0.87 8.23
N PHE A 125 34.06 -1.31 8.77
CA PHE A 125 33.52 -0.80 10.04
C PHE A 125 34.51 -0.90 11.21
N LYS A 126 35.29 -1.99 11.26
CA LYS A 126 36.37 -2.15 12.25
C LYS A 126 37.44 -1.06 12.13
N ALA A 127 37.86 -0.72 10.91
CA ALA A 127 38.87 0.31 10.70
C ALA A 127 38.37 1.71 11.13
N ILE A 128 37.07 1.98 10.96
CA ILE A 128 36.45 3.21 11.46
C ILE A 128 36.53 3.27 12.99
N ASN A 129 36.15 2.18 13.68
CA ASN A 129 36.24 2.10 15.14
C ASN A 129 37.69 2.26 15.63
N ASP A 130 38.64 1.58 14.99
CA ASP A 130 40.05 1.61 15.38
C ASP A 130 40.69 2.99 15.11
N GLY A 131 40.27 3.70 14.06
CA GLY A 131 40.83 4.99 13.64
C GLY A 131 40.18 6.22 14.29
N TYR A 132 38.87 6.19 14.50
CA TYR A 132 38.08 7.35 14.95
C TYR A 132 37.35 7.11 16.28
N GLY A 133 37.49 5.92 16.85
CA GLY A 133 36.86 5.53 18.11
C GLY A 133 35.42 5.03 17.94
N HIS A 134 34.95 4.30 18.95
CA HIS A 134 33.63 3.68 18.95
C HIS A 134 32.47 4.68 18.86
N SER A 135 32.62 5.91 19.37
CA SER A 135 31.59 6.94 19.25
C SER A 135 31.31 7.34 17.80
N MET A 136 32.34 7.33 16.95
CA MET A 136 32.18 7.56 15.51
C MET A 136 31.54 6.34 14.84
N GLY A 137 31.93 5.12 15.24
CA GLY A 137 31.24 3.91 14.79
C GLY A 137 29.75 3.91 15.13
N ASP A 138 29.39 4.39 16.32
CA ASP A 138 27.99 4.53 16.75
C ASP A 138 27.21 5.55 15.89
N GLU A 139 27.87 6.63 15.45
CA GLU A 139 27.28 7.60 14.53
C GLU A 139 27.05 7.00 13.15
N VAL A 140 28.02 6.26 12.62
CA VAL A 140 27.88 5.51 11.37
C VAL A 140 26.72 4.51 11.44
N LEU A 141 26.59 3.78 12.54
CA LEU A 141 25.50 2.82 12.73
C LEU A 141 24.12 3.49 12.75
N ARG A 142 23.99 4.64 13.41
CA ARG A 142 22.74 5.43 13.40
C ARG A 142 22.39 5.88 12.00
N GLU A 143 23.37 6.41 11.27
CA GLU A 143 23.14 6.92 9.94
C GLU A 143 22.74 5.81 8.96
N VAL A 144 23.44 4.67 9.00
CA VAL A 144 23.08 3.49 8.21
C VAL A 144 21.69 2.98 8.59
N GLY A 145 21.36 2.88 9.87
CA GLY A 145 20.03 2.47 10.32
C GLY A 145 18.93 3.42 9.82
N ASN A 146 19.16 4.73 9.88
CA ASN A 146 18.22 5.73 9.37
C ASN A 146 18.06 5.64 7.85
N LEU A 147 19.16 5.50 7.11
CA LEU A 147 19.15 5.34 5.66
C LEU A 147 18.41 4.08 5.25
N LEU A 148 18.65 2.95 5.92
CA LEU A 148 17.95 1.70 5.63
C LEU A 148 16.46 1.84 5.92
N ASN A 149 16.06 2.35 7.08
CA ASN A 149 14.65 2.59 7.39
C ASN A 149 13.97 3.55 6.41
N ALA A 150 14.68 4.58 5.92
CA ALA A 150 14.15 5.54 4.95
C ALA A 150 14.06 4.96 3.52
N ALA A 151 14.95 4.01 3.19
CA ALA A 151 14.96 3.32 1.90
C ALA A 151 13.97 2.14 1.83
N THR A 152 13.43 1.73 2.98
CA THR A 152 12.49 0.61 3.11
C THR A 152 11.10 1.08 3.52
N ARG A 153 10.13 0.22 3.30
CA ARG A 153 8.73 0.46 3.66
C ARG A 153 8.47 0.16 5.13
N ALA A 154 7.40 0.71 5.69
CA ALA A 154 6.97 0.47 7.07
C ALA A 154 6.76 -1.02 7.41
N ASP A 155 6.35 -1.83 6.43
CA ASP A 155 6.14 -3.28 6.60
C ASP A 155 7.40 -4.12 6.30
N ASP A 156 8.44 -3.49 5.72
CA ASP A 156 9.73 -4.13 5.56
C ASP A 156 10.43 -4.20 6.92
N VAL A 157 11.08 -5.33 7.18
CA VAL A 157 11.68 -5.60 8.48
C VAL A 157 13.14 -5.17 8.42
N VAL A 158 13.49 -4.01 8.98
CA VAL A 158 14.90 -3.59 9.12
C VAL A 158 15.40 -3.92 10.52
N CYS A 159 16.41 -4.78 10.59
CA CYS A 159 17.03 -5.23 11.82
C CYS A 159 18.51 -4.90 11.85
N ARG A 160 19.01 -4.46 13.00
CA ARG A 160 20.44 -4.55 13.30
C ARG A 160 20.74 -5.97 13.77
N TYR A 161 21.30 -6.78 12.88
CA TYR A 161 21.56 -8.20 13.13
C TYR A 161 22.77 -8.42 14.04
N GLY A 162 23.81 -7.59 13.87
CA GLY A 162 25.10 -7.74 14.52
C GLY A 162 25.82 -6.41 14.82
N GLY A 163 27.13 -6.48 15.03
CA GLY A 163 27.95 -5.33 15.43
C GLY A 163 27.97 -4.21 14.38
N GLY A 164 28.16 -4.57 13.11
CA GLY A 164 28.09 -3.69 11.94
C GLY A 164 27.22 -4.27 10.82
N GLU A 165 26.35 -5.22 11.17
CA GLU A 165 25.55 -6.01 10.22
C GLU A 165 24.06 -5.66 10.38
N PHE A 166 23.37 -5.47 9.27
CA PHE A 166 21.93 -5.27 9.19
C PHE A 166 21.28 -6.39 8.37
N SER A 167 20.02 -6.66 8.65
CA SER A 167 19.20 -7.61 7.89
C SER A 167 17.87 -6.96 7.54
N LEU A 168 17.48 -7.09 6.27
CA LEU A 168 16.21 -6.62 5.76
C LEU A 168 15.35 -7.82 5.34
N LEU A 169 14.05 -7.76 5.59
CA LEU A 169 13.07 -8.70 5.06
C LEU A 169 11.99 -7.93 4.31
N MET A 170 11.76 -8.28 3.05
CA MET A 170 10.81 -7.59 2.18
C MET A 170 10.32 -8.49 1.04
N PRO A 171 9.20 -8.16 0.38
CA PRO A 171 8.78 -8.86 -0.83
C PRO A 171 9.87 -8.83 -1.92
N ALA A 172 10.05 -9.93 -2.65
CA ALA A 172 11.14 -10.03 -3.62
C ALA A 172 11.04 -9.02 -4.77
N VAL A 173 9.82 -8.67 -5.20
CA VAL A 173 9.57 -7.65 -6.22
C VAL A 173 10.12 -6.29 -5.77
N THR A 174 9.84 -5.93 -4.52
CA THR A 174 10.32 -4.70 -3.89
C THR A 174 11.84 -4.64 -3.89
N ALA A 175 12.49 -5.69 -3.40
CA ALA A 175 13.95 -5.74 -3.33
C ALA A 175 14.60 -5.55 -4.71
N LEU A 176 14.08 -6.27 -5.71
CA LEU A 176 14.58 -6.22 -7.08
C LEU A 176 14.36 -4.85 -7.72
N LEU A 177 13.16 -4.29 -7.58
CA LEU A 177 12.86 -2.96 -8.12
C LEU A 177 13.71 -1.88 -7.45
N SER A 178 13.85 -1.90 -6.12
CA SER A 178 14.71 -0.95 -5.40
C SER A 178 16.16 -1.02 -5.86
N ALA A 179 16.69 -2.24 -6.08
CA ALA A 179 18.04 -2.42 -6.61
C ALA A 179 18.20 -1.85 -8.03
N LEU A 180 17.20 -2.04 -8.88
CA LEU A 180 17.19 -1.48 -10.23
C LEU A 180 17.10 0.05 -10.20
N SER A 181 16.15 0.62 -9.44
CA SER A 181 15.93 2.07 -9.32
C SER A 181 17.16 2.80 -8.78
N TYR A 182 17.90 2.20 -7.84
CA TYR A 182 19.14 2.81 -7.35
C TYR A 182 20.21 2.91 -8.44
N ARG A 183 20.27 1.91 -9.32
CA ARG A 183 21.25 1.85 -10.39
C ARG A 183 20.85 2.66 -11.63
N ASP A 184 19.56 2.68 -11.92
CA ASP A 184 18.93 3.42 -13.01
C ASP A 184 17.52 3.87 -12.60
N ASN A 185 17.44 5.08 -12.03
CA ASN A 185 16.20 5.64 -11.52
C ASN A 185 15.15 5.85 -12.63
N GLN A 186 15.58 6.15 -13.86
CA GLN A 186 14.66 6.35 -14.97
C GLN A 186 13.92 5.05 -15.32
N THR A 187 14.65 3.92 -15.34
CA THR A 187 14.03 2.60 -15.54
C THR A 187 13.07 2.27 -14.40
N GLY A 188 13.42 2.54 -13.14
CA GLY A 188 12.54 2.28 -11.99
C GLY A 188 11.21 3.06 -12.03
N GLN A 189 11.26 4.34 -12.39
CA GLN A 189 10.06 5.17 -12.57
C GLN A 189 9.21 4.68 -13.75
N HIS A 190 9.85 4.31 -14.86
CA HIS A 190 9.21 3.73 -16.03
C HIS A 190 8.47 2.42 -15.70
N SER A 191 9.14 1.46 -15.05
CA SER A 191 8.51 0.19 -14.65
C SER A 191 7.28 0.41 -13.78
N THR A 192 7.29 1.42 -12.91
CA THR A 192 6.14 1.79 -12.07
C THR A 192 4.96 2.32 -12.89
N ARG A 193 5.20 3.23 -13.85
CA ARG A 193 4.15 3.76 -14.74
C ARG A 193 3.56 2.67 -15.63
N VAL A 194 4.42 1.86 -16.25
CA VAL A 194 4.02 0.72 -17.09
C VAL A 194 3.17 -0.27 -16.29
N SER A 195 3.56 -0.59 -15.05
CA SER A 195 2.77 -1.45 -14.16
C SER A 195 1.36 -0.91 -13.90
N ASN A 196 1.23 0.39 -13.60
CA ASN A 196 -0.08 1.01 -13.34
C ASN A 196 -1.00 0.92 -14.57
N TYR A 197 -0.50 1.29 -15.75
CA TYR A 197 -1.25 1.23 -16.99
C TYR A 197 -1.61 -0.21 -17.39
N ALA A 198 -0.68 -1.15 -17.24
CA ALA A 198 -0.90 -2.56 -17.52
C ALA A 198 -2.00 -3.15 -16.62
N ALA A 199 -1.99 -2.80 -15.34
CA ALA A 199 -2.99 -3.23 -14.39
C ALA A 199 -4.39 -2.67 -14.73
N LEU A 200 -4.49 -1.40 -15.17
CA LEU A 200 -5.76 -0.79 -15.60
C LEU A 200 -6.32 -1.45 -16.86
N LEU A 201 -5.46 -1.74 -17.84
CA LEU A 201 -5.88 -2.47 -19.03
C LEU A 201 -6.30 -3.91 -18.68
N ALA A 202 -5.48 -4.61 -17.89
CA ALA A 202 -5.73 -5.99 -17.50
C ALA A 202 -7.08 -6.17 -16.79
N GLN A 203 -7.49 -5.23 -15.92
CA GLN A 203 -8.78 -5.31 -15.23
C GLN A 203 -9.99 -5.39 -16.17
N ARG A 204 -9.88 -4.90 -17.40
CA ARG A 204 -10.98 -4.96 -18.37
C ARG A 204 -11.16 -6.34 -19.00
N VAL A 205 -10.13 -7.17 -18.96
CA VAL A 205 -10.04 -8.38 -19.78
C VAL A 205 -9.59 -9.63 -19.01
N LEU A 206 -9.14 -9.50 -17.76
CA LEU A 206 -8.58 -10.58 -16.96
C LEU A 206 -9.23 -10.72 -15.59
N SER A 207 -9.09 -11.92 -15.03
CA SER A 207 -9.39 -12.17 -13.63
C SER A 207 -8.47 -11.33 -12.73
N PRO A 208 -8.90 -10.95 -11.52
CA PRO A 208 -8.06 -10.16 -10.62
C PRO A 208 -6.72 -10.82 -10.27
N ARG A 209 -6.72 -12.15 -10.13
CA ARG A 209 -5.48 -12.92 -9.94
C ARG A 209 -4.52 -12.75 -11.11
N ASP A 210 -5.02 -12.80 -12.34
CA ASP A 210 -4.20 -12.62 -13.53
C ASP A 210 -3.77 -11.16 -13.71
N VAL A 211 -4.57 -10.19 -13.27
CA VAL A 211 -4.19 -8.76 -13.21
C VAL A 211 -2.94 -8.57 -12.37
N TYR A 212 -2.87 -9.20 -11.20
CA TYR A 212 -1.68 -9.12 -10.35
C TYR A 212 -0.44 -9.70 -11.04
N VAL A 213 -0.57 -10.85 -11.70
CA VAL A 213 0.55 -11.46 -12.43
C VAL A 213 1.06 -10.53 -13.55
N VAL A 214 0.17 -9.85 -14.26
CA VAL A 214 0.52 -8.83 -15.26
C VAL A 214 1.20 -7.63 -14.61
N GLU A 215 0.70 -7.18 -13.46
CA GLU A 215 1.27 -6.06 -12.71
C GLU A 215 2.71 -6.36 -12.28
N MET A 216 2.96 -7.56 -11.74
CA MET A 216 4.29 -8.00 -11.34
C MET A 216 5.22 -8.17 -12.54
N ALA A 217 4.70 -8.69 -13.67
CA ALA A 217 5.45 -8.79 -14.91
C ALA A 217 5.89 -7.42 -15.41
N ALA A 218 4.98 -6.45 -15.38
CA ALA A 218 5.24 -5.08 -15.79
C ALA A 218 6.26 -4.36 -14.88
N LEU A 219 6.24 -4.59 -13.56
CA LEU A 219 7.27 -4.06 -12.66
C LEU A 219 8.65 -4.64 -12.93
N LEU A 220 8.71 -5.91 -13.35
CA LEU A 220 9.97 -6.67 -13.46
C LEU A 220 10.47 -6.82 -14.89
N HIS A 221 9.74 -6.35 -15.90
CA HIS A 221 10.07 -6.63 -17.31
C HIS A 221 11.50 -6.22 -17.68
N ASP A 222 11.97 -5.13 -17.08
CA ASP A 222 13.29 -4.55 -17.30
C ASP A 222 14.34 -4.92 -16.23
N ILE A 223 14.02 -5.84 -15.30
CA ILE A 223 14.90 -6.16 -14.17
C ILE A 223 16.27 -6.68 -14.60
N GLY A 224 16.34 -7.27 -15.80
CA GLY A 224 17.57 -7.78 -16.38
C GLY A 224 18.66 -6.72 -16.58
N LYS A 225 18.29 -5.42 -16.63
CA LYS A 225 19.26 -4.32 -16.73
C LYS A 225 20.24 -4.30 -15.56
N ILE A 226 19.90 -4.91 -14.42
CA ILE A 226 20.83 -5.11 -13.29
C ILE A 226 22.09 -5.91 -13.67
N GLY A 227 22.05 -6.69 -14.74
CA GLY A 227 23.20 -7.45 -15.25
C GLY A 227 24.01 -6.76 -16.34
N VAL A 228 23.59 -5.58 -16.83
CA VAL A 228 24.28 -4.83 -17.90
C VAL A 228 25.35 -3.92 -17.29
N PRO A 229 26.62 -3.89 -17.73
CA PRO A 229 27.67 -3.05 -17.14
C PRO A 229 27.35 -1.54 -17.12
N ASP A 230 27.76 -0.82 -16.06
CA ASP A 230 27.45 0.62 -15.87
C ASP A 230 27.92 1.49 -17.04
N ALA A 231 29.10 1.20 -17.60
CA ALA A 231 29.65 1.93 -18.75
C ALA A 231 28.78 1.84 -20.01
N ILE A 232 27.92 0.82 -20.09
CA ILE A 232 26.97 0.61 -21.19
C ILE A 232 25.60 1.17 -20.78
N LEU A 233 25.12 0.83 -19.58
CA LEU A 233 23.80 1.23 -19.07
C LEU A 233 23.67 2.76 -18.93
N LEU A 234 24.70 3.43 -18.42
CA LEU A 234 24.69 4.86 -18.11
C LEU A 234 25.38 5.71 -19.18
N LYS A 235 25.64 5.14 -20.38
CA LYS A 235 26.38 5.82 -21.43
C LYS A 235 25.60 7.04 -21.95
N PRO A 236 26.16 8.27 -21.89
CA PRO A 236 25.52 9.45 -22.44
C PRO A 236 25.77 9.53 -23.95
N GLY A 237 25.15 8.62 -24.72
CA GLY A 237 25.17 8.65 -26.18
C GLY A 237 24.78 7.31 -26.80
N PRO A 238 24.82 7.20 -28.14
CA PRO A 238 24.46 5.95 -28.82
C PRO A 238 25.43 4.81 -28.47
N LEU A 239 24.86 3.62 -28.33
CA LEU A 239 25.61 2.38 -28.16
C LEU A 239 26.21 1.93 -29.50
N THR A 240 27.42 1.40 -29.46
CA THR A 240 28.07 0.67 -30.56
C THR A 240 27.38 -0.68 -30.75
N LYS A 241 27.66 -1.36 -31.87
CA LYS A 241 27.07 -2.69 -32.14
C LYS A 241 27.42 -3.71 -31.05
N ASP A 242 28.65 -3.70 -30.55
CA ASP A 242 29.09 -4.64 -29.51
C ASP A 242 28.46 -4.32 -28.16
N GLU A 243 28.27 -3.03 -27.85
CA GLU A 243 27.55 -2.58 -26.65
C GLU A 243 26.05 -2.95 -26.72
N TRP A 244 25.44 -2.89 -27.91
CA TRP A 244 24.06 -3.37 -28.12
C TRP A 244 23.92 -4.86 -27.84
N VAL A 245 24.87 -5.70 -28.30
CA VAL A 245 24.88 -7.15 -27.99
C VAL A 245 24.99 -7.41 -26.49
N GLN A 246 25.65 -6.53 -25.72
CA GLN A 246 25.65 -6.63 -24.26
C GLN A 246 24.33 -6.15 -23.65
N MET A 247 23.74 -5.08 -24.19
CA MET A 247 22.44 -4.56 -23.75
C MET A 247 21.33 -5.61 -23.93
N GLU A 248 21.27 -6.29 -25.07
CA GLU A 248 20.29 -7.35 -25.36
C GLU A 248 20.35 -8.54 -24.39
N ARG A 249 21.44 -8.70 -23.62
CA ARG A 249 21.52 -9.76 -22.61
C ARG A 249 20.55 -9.52 -21.46
N HIS A 250 20.08 -8.29 -21.25
CA HIS A 250 19.17 -7.96 -20.16
C HIS A 250 17.91 -8.81 -20.21
N ASP A 251 17.29 -9.03 -21.37
CA ASP A 251 16.11 -9.91 -21.51
C ASP A 251 16.34 -11.29 -20.88
N ARG A 252 17.45 -11.94 -21.28
CA ARG A 252 17.80 -13.28 -20.77
C ARG A 252 18.08 -13.27 -19.28
N ILE A 253 18.79 -12.24 -18.80
CA ILE A 253 19.11 -12.09 -17.37
C ILE A 253 17.83 -11.87 -16.56
N GLY A 254 16.90 -11.05 -17.07
CA GLY A 254 15.60 -10.78 -16.45
C GLY A 254 14.76 -12.05 -16.34
N ILE A 255 14.63 -12.81 -17.43
CA ILE A 255 13.93 -14.11 -17.44
C ILE A 255 14.56 -15.09 -16.44
N GLU A 256 15.90 -15.15 -16.38
CA GLU A 256 16.60 -16.02 -15.43
C GLU A 256 16.35 -15.63 -13.96
N ILE A 257 16.41 -14.33 -13.65
CA ILE A 257 16.11 -13.79 -12.31
C ILE A 257 14.68 -14.14 -11.92
N ILE A 258 13.72 -13.88 -12.80
CA ILE A 258 12.30 -14.06 -12.52
C ILE A 258 11.97 -15.54 -12.35
N SER A 259 12.40 -16.39 -13.27
CA SER A 259 12.10 -17.84 -13.23
C SER A 259 12.66 -18.50 -11.96
N LYS A 260 13.85 -18.11 -11.51
CA LYS A 260 14.47 -18.66 -10.30
C LYS A 260 13.86 -18.10 -9.01
N SER A 261 13.51 -16.82 -8.99
CA SER A 261 13.06 -16.13 -7.77
C SER A 261 11.57 -16.34 -7.49
N PHE A 262 10.73 -16.39 -8.52
CA PHE A 262 9.28 -16.40 -8.39
C PHE A 262 8.66 -17.78 -8.65
N LYS A 263 9.31 -18.62 -9.47
CA LYS A 263 8.84 -19.96 -9.86
C LYS A 263 7.38 -19.99 -10.36
N HIS A 264 6.91 -18.88 -10.94
CA HIS A 264 5.58 -18.75 -11.51
C HIS A 264 5.66 -18.77 -13.04
N PRO A 265 5.14 -19.81 -13.73
CA PRO A 265 5.22 -19.93 -15.18
C PRO A 265 4.56 -18.75 -15.91
N GLY A 266 3.35 -18.36 -15.52
CA GLY A 266 2.63 -17.23 -16.15
C GLY A 266 3.42 -15.91 -16.14
N LEU A 267 3.96 -15.50 -14.99
CA LEU A 267 4.86 -14.35 -14.86
C LEU A 267 6.07 -14.45 -15.80
N THR A 268 6.73 -15.61 -15.81
CA THR A 268 7.92 -15.84 -16.65
C THR A 268 7.58 -15.76 -18.13
N ASP A 269 6.44 -16.34 -18.54
CA ASP A 269 5.98 -16.34 -19.93
C ASP A 269 5.57 -14.95 -20.40
N ILE A 270 4.99 -14.12 -19.53
CA ILE A 270 4.68 -12.73 -19.87
C ILE A 270 5.97 -11.97 -20.20
N VAL A 271 6.95 -11.98 -19.30
CA VAL A 271 8.21 -11.25 -19.51
C VAL A 271 9.00 -11.83 -20.68
N LYS A 272 8.98 -13.14 -20.89
CA LYS A 272 9.65 -13.76 -22.03
C LYS A 272 9.11 -13.29 -23.38
N HIS A 273 7.80 -13.06 -23.50
CA HIS A 273 7.16 -12.78 -24.80
C HIS A 273 6.70 -11.33 -24.96
N HIS A 274 7.03 -10.42 -24.03
CA HIS A 274 6.57 -9.03 -24.09
C HIS A 274 7.17 -8.19 -25.24
N HIS A 275 8.17 -8.71 -25.96
CA HIS A 275 8.67 -8.11 -27.20
C HIS A 275 8.10 -8.76 -28.47
N ALA A 276 7.28 -9.80 -28.35
CA ALA A 276 6.68 -10.47 -29.50
C ALA A 276 5.69 -9.53 -30.21
N ARG A 277 5.80 -9.44 -31.54
CA ARG A 277 4.82 -8.71 -32.35
C ARG A 277 3.60 -9.58 -32.60
N TYR A 278 2.42 -8.96 -32.58
CA TYR A 278 1.16 -9.63 -32.86
C TYR A 278 1.13 -10.35 -34.22
N ASP A 279 1.77 -9.77 -35.24
CA ASP A 279 1.92 -10.33 -36.59
C ASP A 279 3.02 -11.40 -36.73
N GLY A 280 3.83 -11.62 -35.69
CA GLY A 280 4.94 -12.58 -35.69
C GLY A 280 6.19 -12.16 -36.48
N THR A 281 6.25 -10.94 -37.03
CA THR A 281 7.33 -10.55 -37.98
C THR A 281 8.71 -10.41 -37.35
N ASN A 282 8.82 -10.29 -36.03
CA ASN A 282 10.11 -10.24 -35.32
C ASN A 282 10.42 -11.52 -34.51
N GLY A 283 9.54 -12.53 -34.55
CA GLY A 283 9.72 -13.74 -33.77
C GLY A 283 10.58 -14.78 -34.47
N SER A 284 11.28 -15.61 -33.69
CA SER A 284 11.92 -16.83 -34.19
C SER A 284 10.88 -17.87 -34.65
N GLU A 285 11.30 -18.89 -35.43
CA GLU A 285 10.41 -19.89 -36.08
C GLU A 285 9.45 -20.67 -35.15
N ASN A 286 9.47 -20.45 -33.82
CA ASN A 286 8.58 -21.08 -32.84
C ASN A 286 8.01 -20.10 -31.80
N GLU A 287 8.04 -18.79 -32.05
CA GLU A 287 7.41 -17.83 -31.14
C GLU A 287 5.89 -17.77 -31.34
N PRO A 288 5.11 -17.58 -30.25
CA PRO A 288 3.67 -17.48 -30.35
C PRO A 288 3.28 -16.23 -31.16
N VAL A 289 2.20 -16.33 -31.93
CA VAL A 289 1.69 -15.23 -32.77
C VAL A 289 0.22 -14.94 -32.47
N GLY A 290 -0.20 -13.69 -32.70
CA GLY A 290 -1.57 -13.26 -32.47
C GLY A 290 -2.05 -13.57 -31.05
N SER A 291 -3.18 -14.28 -30.95
CA SER A 291 -3.78 -14.67 -29.67
C SER A 291 -3.03 -15.74 -28.89
N GLU A 292 -2.07 -16.44 -29.51
CA GLU A 292 -1.22 -17.43 -28.82
C GLU A 292 -0.22 -16.75 -27.88
N ILE A 293 0.08 -15.47 -28.13
CA ILE A 293 0.92 -14.67 -27.23
C ILE A 293 0.15 -14.52 -25.90
N PRO A 294 0.80 -14.76 -24.74
CA PRO A 294 0.16 -14.56 -23.45
C PRO A 294 -0.50 -13.18 -23.39
N VAL A 295 -1.76 -13.13 -22.97
CA VAL A 295 -2.54 -11.88 -22.90
C VAL A 295 -1.81 -10.80 -22.09
N GLY A 296 -1.16 -11.18 -20.99
CA GLY A 296 -0.32 -10.28 -20.22
C GLY A 296 0.88 -9.71 -20.98
N ALA A 297 1.50 -10.49 -21.88
CA ALA A 297 2.58 -10.01 -22.74
C ALA A 297 2.05 -9.01 -23.77
N ARG A 298 0.90 -9.30 -24.40
CA ARG A 298 0.24 -8.37 -25.33
C ARG A 298 -0.13 -7.04 -24.68
N ILE A 299 -0.64 -7.08 -23.44
CA ILE A 299 -0.91 -5.89 -22.61
C ILE A 299 0.39 -5.11 -22.37
N LEU A 300 1.43 -5.79 -21.91
CA LEU A 300 2.70 -5.17 -21.55
C LEU A 300 3.37 -4.50 -22.76
N THR A 301 3.37 -5.13 -23.94
CA THR A 301 3.92 -4.54 -25.17
C THR A 301 3.25 -3.21 -25.55
N ILE A 302 1.91 -3.13 -25.42
CA ILE A 302 1.14 -1.92 -25.73
C ILE A 302 1.50 -0.80 -24.77
N VAL A 303 1.52 -1.12 -23.48
CA VAL A 303 1.71 -0.15 -22.41
C VAL A 303 3.15 0.35 -22.36
N ASP A 304 4.14 -0.53 -22.53
CA ASP A 304 5.55 -0.17 -22.62
C ASP A 304 5.80 0.78 -23.80
N ALA A 305 5.26 0.46 -24.98
CA ALA A 305 5.35 1.33 -26.15
C ALA A 305 4.70 2.70 -25.90
N PHE A 306 3.54 2.74 -25.22
CA PHE A 306 2.88 3.99 -24.88
C PHE A 306 3.72 4.85 -23.94
N ASP A 307 4.20 4.31 -22.82
CA ASP A 307 5.04 5.04 -21.86
C ASP A 307 6.33 5.53 -22.54
N ALA A 308 6.92 4.68 -23.39
CA ALA A 308 8.09 5.03 -24.19
C ALA A 308 7.83 6.20 -25.13
N MET A 309 6.63 6.31 -25.72
CA MET A 309 6.22 7.38 -26.63
C MET A 309 6.02 8.71 -25.91
N VAL A 310 5.32 8.71 -24.77
CA VAL A 310 4.90 9.93 -24.06
C VAL A 310 5.89 10.44 -23.03
N SER A 311 6.83 9.61 -22.57
CA SER A 311 7.85 10.00 -21.60
C SER A 311 9.03 10.73 -22.24
N ASP A 312 9.55 11.72 -21.53
CA ASP A 312 10.83 12.35 -21.86
C ASP A 312 11.98 11.37 -21.68
N ARG A 313 12.93 11.39 -22.62
CA ARG A 313 14.19 10.63 -22.60
C ARG A 313 15.36 11.59 -22.78
N PRO A 314 16.60 11.24 -22.34
CA PRO A 314 17.76 12.13 -22.40
C PRO A 314 18.02 12.79 -23.78
N TYR A 315 17.55 12.19 -24.87
CA TYR A 315 17.73 12.67 -26.24
C TYR A 315 16.42 12.92 -27.01
N ARG A 316 15.25 12.80 -26.38
CA ARG A 316 13.96 12.90 -27.07
C ARG A 316 12.86 13.33 -26.09
N LYS A 317 12.15 14.41 -26.42
CA LYS A 317 10.92 14.76 -25.70
C LYS A 317 9.80 13.75 -26.02
N GLY A 318 8.97 13.48 -25.03
CA GLY A 318 7.74 12.72 -25.20
C GLY A 318 6.82 13.35 -26.25
N MET A 319 6.05 12.52 -26.95
CA MET A 319 5.03 13.00 -27.88
C MET A 319 3.69 13.23 -27.16
N PRO A 320 2.82 14.13 -27.68
CA PRO A 320 1.48 14.30 -27.16
C PRO A 320 0.70 12.96 -27.11
N VAL A 321 -0.13 12.79 -26.08
CA VAL A 321 -0.95 11.58 -25.89
C VAL A 321 -1.81 11.27 -27.13
N ALA A 322 -2.36 12.30 -27.79
CA ALA A 322 -3.16 12.12 -29.01
C ALA A 322 -2.36 11.50 -30.18
N ASP A 323 -1.07 11.86 -30.29
CA ASP A 323 -0.17 11.31 -31.31
C ASP A 323 0.21 9.87 -30.95
N ALA A 324 0.48 9.60 -29.67
CA ALA A 324 0.74 8.25 -29.18
C ALA A 324 -0.46 7.31 -29.42
N VAL A 325 -1.68 7.77 -29.16
CA VAL A 325 -2.92 7.03 -29.45
C VAL A 325 -3.08 6.75 -30.95
N SER A 326 -2.77 7.74 -31.79
CA SER A 326 -2.82 7.57 -33.24
C SER A 326 -1.81 6.52 -33.72
N GLU A 327 -0.61 6.51 -33.14
CA GLU A 327 0.44 5.53 -33.43
C GLU A 327 0.08 4.12 -32.96
N LEU A 328 -0.53 3.97 -31.77
CA LEU A 328 -1.04 2.69 -31.30
C LEU A 328 -2.07 2.10 -32.28
N ARG A 329 -3.03 2.91 -32.74
CA ARG A 329 -4.02 2.48 -33.76
C ARG A 329 -3.37 2.14 -35.10
N ARG A 330 -2.36 2.90 -35.52
CA ARG A 330 -1.61 2.62 -36.75
C ARG A 330 -0.92 1.26 -36.70
N CYS A 331 -0.46 0.84 -35.52
CA CYS A 331 0.28 -0.39 -35.28
C CYS A 331 -0.61 -1.57 -34.82
N ALA A 332 -1.90 -1.37 -34.58
CA ALA A 332 -2.86 -2.43 -34.25
C ALA A 332 -2.95 -3.48 -35.36
N GLY A 333 -3.00 -4.75 -34.97
CA GLY A 333 -2.98 -5.92 -35.87
C GLY A 333 -1.61 -6.27 -36.43
N SER A 334 -0.59 -5.41 -36.25
CA SER A 334 0.80 -5.69 -36.62
C SER A 334 1.68 -5.86 -35.39
N GLN A 335 2.06 -4.77 -34.73
CA GLN A 335 2.82 -4.82 -33.49
C GLN A 335 1.94 -5.21 -32.32
N PHE A 336 0.74 -4.66 -32.26
CA PHE A 336 -0.14 -4.73 -31.11
C PHE A 336 -1.40 -5.53 -31.40
N ASP A 337 -1.94 -6.15 -30.36
CA ASP A 337 -3.27 -6.74 -30.43
C ASP A 337 -4.32 -5.63 -30.68
N PRO A 338 -5.11 -5.72 -31.76
CA PRO A 338 -6.04 -4.65 -32.13
C PRO A 338 -7.19 -4.47 -31.12
N GLU A 339 -7.62 -5.53 -30.43
CA GLU A 339 -8.70 -5.45 -29.44
C GLU A 339 -8.19 -4.76 -28.16
N LEU A 340 -7.02 -5.16 -27.69
CA LEU A 340 -6.41 -4.57 -26.49
C LEU A 340 -6.00 -3.11 -26.69
N VAL A 341 -5.64 -2.70 -27.92
CA VAL A 341 -5.35 -1.29 -28.24
C VAL A 341 -6.58 -0.42 -27.98
N GLU A 342 -7.77 -0.81 -28.43
CA GLU A 342 -8.97 0.00 -28.21
C GLU A 342 -9.36 0.04 -26.74
N HIS A 343 -9.26 -1.09 -26.02
CA HIS A 343 -9.46 -1.10 -24.56
C HIS A 343 -8.50 -0.17 -23.83
N PHE A 344 -7.24 -0.11 -24.27
CA PHE A 344 -6.24 0.76 -23.68
C PHE A 344 -6.51 2.24 -23.99
N ILE A 345 -6.92 2.58 -25.20
CA ILE A 345 -7.30 3.94 -25.57
C ILE A 345 -8.48 4.42 -24.70
N ASP A 346 -9.45 3.56 -24.46
CA ASP A 346 -10.54 3.85 -23.54
C ASP A 346 -10.05 4.04 -22.10
N VAL A 347 -9.00 3.34 -21.66
CA VAL A 347 -8.40 3.56 -20.32
C VAL A 347 -7.80 4.96 -20.29
N ILE A 348 -7.02 5.32 -21.32
CA ILE A 348 -6.36 6.62 -21.40
C ILE A 348 -7.37 7.77 -21.44
N ALA A 349 -8.44 7.63 -22.21
CA ALA A 349 -9.50 8.64 -22.32
C ALA A 349 -10.26 8.87 -21.01
N ASN A 350 -10.36 7.83 -20.16
CA ASN A 350 -11.11 7.86 -18.91
C ASN A 350 -10.22 7.92 -17.66
N LEU A 351 -8.92 8.20 -17.80
CA LEU A 351 -8.01 8.38 -16.67
C LEU A 351 -8.52 9.42 -15.66
N GLY A 352 -9.24 10.45 -16.10
CA GLY A 352 -9.84 11.46 -15.21
C GLY A 352 -11.17 11.07 -14.54
N SER A 353 -11.84 9.99 -14.99
CA SER A 353 -13.16 9.53 -14.49
C SER A 353 -13.12 8.17 -13.79
N VAL A 354 -12.12 7.34 -14.10
CA VAL A 354 -11.82 6.06 -13.43
C VAL A 354 -11.09 6.28 -12.10
N LEU A 355 -10.45 7.44 -11.95
CA LEU A 355 -9.81 7.86 -10.72
C LEU A 355 -10.80 8.76 -9.95
N PRO A 356 -11.21 8.40 -8.72
CA PRO A 356 -12.12 9.25 -7.94
C PRO A 356 -11.53 10.66 -7.79
N GLU A 357 -12.39 11.69 -7.86
CA GLU A 357 -12.00 13.08 -7.62
C GLU A 357 -11.19 13.18 -6.33
N ASN A 358 -9.96 13.66 -6.47
CA ASN A 358 -8.96 13.67 -5.43
C ASN A 358 -9.18 14.88 -4.49
N GLN A 359 -9.31 14.65 -3.19
CA GLN A 359 -9.35 15.71 -2.17
C GLN A 359 -7.94 16.16 -1.72
N GLY A 360 -6.90 15.93 -2.53
CA GLY A 360 -5.52 16.32 -2.20
C GLY A 360 -4.84 15.40 -1.19
N GLU A 361 -5.18 14.11 -1.19
CA GLU A 361 -4.69 13.13 -0.21
C GLU A 361 -3.28 12.63 -0.60
N THR A 362 -2.30 12.82 0.29
CA THR A 362 -0.91 12.33 0.11
C THR A 362 -0.72 11.04 0.92
N ILE A 363 -0.29 9.97 0.26
CA ILE A 363 -0.30 8.60 0.80
C ILE A 363 1.10 8.01 0.68
N SER A 364 1.60 7.36 1.72
CA SER A 364 2.93 6.75 1.68
C SER A 364 2.94 5.51 0.78
N ASN A 365 4.08 5.24 0.12
CA ASN A 365 4.29 4.02 -0.68
C ASN A 365 3.98 2.73 0.11
N ASP A 366 4.16 2.76 1.43
CA ASP A 366 3.93 1.63 2.34
C ASP A 366 2.46 1.29 2.46
N LEU A 367 1.63 2.31 2.56
CA LEU A 367 0.19 2.18 2.64
C LEU A 367 -0.35 1.59 1.33
N VAL A 368 0.11 2.09 0.19
CA VAL A 368 -0.26 1.60 -1.14
C VAL A 368 -0.05 0.08 -1.30
N LEU A 369 1.07 -0.46 -0.83
CA LEU A 369 1.41 -1.87 -1.00
C LEU A 369 0.75 -2.78 0.04
N ASN A 370 0.58 -2.30 1.27
CA ASN A 370 -0.24 -2.97 2.28
C ASN A 370 -1.70 -3.08 1.81
N ILE A 371 -2.24 -2.01 1.24
CA ILE A 371 -3.57 -2.01 0.64
C ILE A 371 -3.60 -2.97 -0.57
N GLY A 372 -2.58 -3.00 -1.43
CA GLY A 372 -2.48 -3.94 -2.55
C GLY A 372 -2.60 -5.42 -2.12
N GLU A 373 -1.83 -5.85 -1.12
CA GLU A 373 -1.86 -7.23 -0.61
C GLU A 373 -3.20 -7.57 0.06
N GLN A 374 -3.76 -6.65 0.85
CA GLN A 374 -5.06 -6.85 1.46
C GLN A 374 -6.16 -6.93 0.39
N VAL A 375 -6.06 -6.15 -0.68
CA VAL A 375 -7.04 -6.20 -1.77
C VAL A 375 -6.91 -7.49 -2.58
N GLU A 376 -5.70 -8.02 -2.83
CA GLU A 376 -5.54 -9.35 -3.43
C GLU A 376 -6.23 -10.44 -2.60
N ARG A 377 -6.00 -10.44 -1.29
CA ARG A 377 -6.63 -11.41 -0.39
C ARG A 377 -8.14 -11.25 -0.30
N LEU A 378 -8.62 -10.01 -0.44
CA LEU A 378 -10.04 -9.68 -0.49
C LEU A 378 -10.66 -10.24 -1.78
N VAL A 379 -9.94 -10.15 -2.90
CA VAL A 379 -10.36 -10.77 -4.15
C VAL A 379 -10.34 -12.30 -4.07
N ASP A 380 -9.27 -12.92 -3.54
CA ASP A 380 -9.22 -14.38 -3.38
C ASP A 380 -10.38 -14.89 -2.50
N ALA A 381 -10.74 -14.13 -1.46
CA ALA A 381 -11.89 -14.44 -0.61
C ALA A 381 -13.22 -14.26 -1.36
N ALA A 382 -13.32 -13.25 -2.23
CA ALA A 382 -14.48 -13.05 -3.09
C ALA A 382 -14.66 -14.21 -4.07
N ASP A 383 -13.59 -14.59 -4.79
CA ASP A 383 -13.58 -15.70 -5.76
C ASP A 383 -13.90 -17.04 -5.10
N ALA A 384 -13.47 -17.23 -3.84
CA ALA A 384 -13.78 -18.41 -3.05
C ALA A 384 -15.20 -18.41 -2.43
N GLY A 385 -15.95 -17.30 -2.52
CA GLY A 385 -17.24 -17.12 -1.86
C GLY A 385 -17.15 -17.07 -0.33
N ASP A 386 -15.98 -16.76 0.23
CA ASP A 386 -15.73 -16.68 1.67
C ASP A 386 -16.04 -15.28 2.19
N SER A 387 -17.34 -15.03 2.43
CA SER A 387 -17.85 -13.76 2.94
C SER A 387 -17.29 -13.38 4.32
N THR A 388 -16.89 -14.35 5.14
CA THR A 388 -16.35 -14.10 6.48
C THR A 388 -14.93 -13.54 6.40
N THR A 389 -14.09 -14.18 5.59
CA THR A 389 -12.72 -13.71 5.33
C THR A 389 -12.74 -12.38 4.57
N PHE A 390 -13.64 -12.22 3.59
CA PHE A 390 -13.81 -10.97 2.86
C PHE A 390 -14.13 -9.79 3.79
N ALA A 391 -15.13 -9.93 4.66
CA ALA A 391 -15.50 -8.87 5.61
C ALA A 391 -14.37 -8.53 6.59
N ALA A 392 -13.64 -9.55 7.07
CA ALA A 392 -12.53 -9.35 7.99
C ALA A 392 -11.33 -8.64 7.34
N ILE A 393 -11.13 -8.80 6.04
CA ILE A 393 -10.11 -8.09 5.26
C ILE A 393 -10.58 -6.66 4.94
N ALA A 394 -11.83 -6.49 4.50
CA ALA A 394 -12.41 -5.18 4.19
C ALA A 394 -12.41 -4.26 5.43
N GLU A 395 -12.76 -4.77 6.61
CA GLU A 395 -12.72 -4.00 7.86
C GLU A 395 -11.30 -3.59 8.27
N ARG A 396 -10.32 -4.46 8.01
CA ARG A 396 -8.91 -4.15 8.25
C ARG A 396 -8.41 -3.07 7.30
N LEU A 397 -8.85 -3.12 6.05
CA LEU A 397 -8.58 -2.11 5.03
C LEU A 397 -9.17 -0.76 5.44
N ARG A 398 -10.43 -0.75 5.90
CA ARG A 398 -11.13 0.44 6.40
C ARG A 398 -10.38 1.06 7.57
N MET A 399 -10.03 0.26 8.59
CA MET A 399 -9.27 0.77 9.75
C MET A 399 -7.90 1.31 9.37
N THR A 400 -7.21 0.68 8.42
CA THR A 400 -5.90 1.14 7.93
C THR A 400 -6.02 2.44 7.15
N ALA A 401 -7.06 2.57 6.33
CA ALA A 401 -7.40 3.79 5.59
C ALA A 401 -7.75 4.96 6.52
N GLU A 402 -8.57 4.73 7.54
CA GLU A 402 -8.95 5.74 8.54
C GLU A 402 -7.74 6.21 9.36
N LYS A 403 -6.92 5.27 9.82
CA LYS A 403 -5.71 5.57 10.59
C LYS A 403 -4.69 6.40 9.78
N SER A 404 -4.69 6.21 8.47
CA SER A 404 -3.77 6.87 7.56
C SER A 404 -4.37 8.08 6.85
N ASN A 405 -5.56 8.51 7.27
CA ASN A 405 -6.29 9.67 6.74
C ASN A 405 -6.55 9.60 5.23
N VAL A 406 -6.99 8.42 4.76
CA VAL A 406 -7.37 8.13 3.37
C VAL A 406 -8.88 7.86 3.30
N PRO A 407 -9.73 8.90 3.41
CA PRO A 407 -11.18 8.74 3.55
C PRO A 407 -11.83 8.15 2.29
N SER A 408 -11.24 8.36 1.11
CA SER A 408 -11.69 7.75 -0.15
C SER A 408 -11.61 6.21 -0.12
N LEU A 409 -10.50 5.65 0.39
CA LEU A 409 -10.33 4.21 0.58
C LEU A 409 -11.15 3.66 1.75
N ALA A 410 -11.23 4.41 2.86
CA ALA A 410 -12.08 4.03 3.99
C ALA A 410 -13.55 3.93 3.56
N SER A 411 -14.01 4.87 2.72
CA SER A 411 -15.36 4.88 2.17
C SER A 411 -15.62 3.67 1.26
N ALA A 412 -14.68 3.32 0.39
CA ALA A 412 -14.79 2.13 -0.47
C ALA A 412 -14.78 0.83 0.35
N ALA A 413 -13.93 0.73 1.39
CA ALA A 413 -13.91 -0.42 2.29
C ALA A 413 -15.21 -0.55 3.10
N SER A 414 -15.80 0.57 3.55
CA SER A 414 -17.12 0.59 4.21
C SER A 414 -18.23 0.07 3.29
N ARG A 415 -18.26 0.48 2.02
CA ARG A 415 -19.22 -0.04 1.03
C ARG A 415 -19.06 -1.55 0.84
N ALA A 416 -17.82 -2.03 0.71
CA ALA A 416 -17.54 -3.46 0.59
C ALA A 416 -18.05 -4.27 1.80
N ILE A 417 -18.01 -3.71 3.01
CA ILE A 417 -18.53 -4.35 4.25
C ILE A 417 -20.07 -4.34 4.26
N GLU A 418 -20.69 -3.23 3.88
CA GLU A 418 -22.16 -3.12 3.79
C GLU A 418 -22.73 -4.15 2.81
N VAL A 419 -22.08 -4.37 1.67
CA VAL A 419 -22.46 -5.38 0.67
C VAL A 419 -22.43 -6.81 1.23
N VAL A 420 -21.53 -7.15 2.16
CA VAL A 420 -21.51 -8.49 2.79
C VAL A 420 -22.72 -8.69 3.73
N SER A 421 -23.30 -7.62 4.26
CA SER A 421 -24.35 -7.70 5.29
C SER A 421 -25.77 -7.94 4.73
N GLU A 422 -25.98 -7.81 3.42
CA GLU A 422 -27.33 -7.82 2.79
C GLU A 422 -27.72 -9.14 2.08
N GLU A 423 -27.12 -10.30 2.38
CA GLU A 423 -27.37 -11.57 1.65
C GLU A 423 -27.08 -11.43 0.14
N VAL A 424 -25.79 -11.36 -0.24
CA VAL A 424 -25.38 -10.90 -1.58
C VAL A 424 -24.65 -11.95 -2.44
N GLN A 425 -24.93 -11.84 -3.75
CA GLN A 425 -24.40 -12.53 -4.92
C GLN A 425 -22.94 -12.14 -5.24
N LEU A 426 -22.15 -13.14 -5.68
CA LEU A 426 -20.72 -13.07 -6.03
C LEU A 426 -20.31 -11.87 -6.91
N GLU A 427 -21.18 -11.40 -7.80
CA GLU A 427 -20.91 -10.28 -8.72
C GLU A 427 -20.68 -8.94 -8.01
N GLN A 428 -21.42 -8.63 -6.95
CA GLN A 428 -21.28 -7.34 -6.23
C GLN A 428 -20.01 -7.30 -5.37
N LEU A 429 -19.56 -8.45 -4.86
CA LEU A 429 -18.29 -8.55 -4.11
C LEU A 429 -17.09 -8.32 -5.03
N ILE A 430 -17.14 -8.85 -6.24
CA ILE A 430 -16.13 -8.65 -7.28
C ILE A 430 -16.09 -7.17 -7.70
N GLU A 431 -17.22 -6.54 -7.96
CA GLU A 431 -17.29 -5.11 -8.34
C GLU A 431 -16.67 -4.19 -7.26
N GLN A 432 -16.96 -4.44 -5.99
CA GLN A 432 -16.39 -3.66 -4.88
C GLN A 432 -14.88 -3.86 -4.69
N SER A 433 -14.38 -5.07 -4.95
CA SER A 433 -12.94 -5.34 -4.94
C SER A 433 -12.20 -4.55 -6.03
N PHE A 434 -12.81 -4.38 -7.20
CA PHE A 434 -12.25 -3.60 -8.30
C PHE A 434 -12.26 -2.10 -8.01
N GLU A 435 -13.33 -1.61 -7.37
CA GLU A 435 -13.41 -0.21 -6.91
C GLU A 435 -12.29 0.11 -5.92
N LEU A 436 -12.02 -0.80 -4.97
CA LEU A 436 -10.90 -0.71 -4.05
C LEU A 436 -9.55 -0.67 -4.80
N LEU A 437 -9.31 -1.59 -5.75
CA LEU A 437 -8.09 -1.58 -6.57
C LEU A 437 -7.93 -0.25 -7.35
N ALA A 438 -9.01 0.30 -7.89
CA ALA A 438 -8.98 1.54 -8.65
C ALA A 438 -8.61 2.75 -7.77
N VAL A 439 -9.18 2.83 -6.56
CA VAL A 439 -8.83 3.85 -5.55
C VAL A 439 -7.34 3.77 -5.20
N CYS A 440 -6.79 2.58 -4.97
CA CYS A 440 -5.36 2.37 -4.69
C CYS A 440 -4.46 2.85 -5.84
N ARG A 441 -4.89 2.65 -7.07
CA ARG A 441 -4.14 3.06 -8.28
C ARG A 441 -4.15 4.57 -8.49
N SER A 442 -5.28 5.23 -8.22
CA SER A 442 -5.38 6.70 -8.21
C SER A 442 -4.37 7.34 -7.26
N MET A 443 -4.21 6.71 -6.10
CA MET A 443 -3.30 7.16 -5.06
C MET A 443 -1.82 7.01 -5.47
N ARG A 444 -1.48 5.94 -6.19
CA ARG A 444 -0.13 5.70 -6.76
C ARG A 444 0.28 6.70 -7.82
N SER A 445 -0.65 7.12 -8.68
CA SER A 445 -0.38 8.01 -9.81
C SER A 445 0.10 9.41 -9.38
N ASN A 446 -0.24 9.87 -8.18
CA ASN A 446 0.05 11.23 -7.71
C ASN A 446 1.42 11.40 -7.03
N LEU A 447 2.10 10.30 -6.67
CA LEU A 447 3.49 10.34 -6.18
C LEU A 447 4.47 10.71 -7.30
N ALA A 448 4.18 10.33 -8.55
CA ALA A 448 5.01 10.66 -9.70
C ALA A 448 4.90 12.14 -10.12
N SER A 449 3.76 12.78 -9.91
CA SER A 449 3.53 14.19 -10.27
C SER A 449 3.98 15.18 -9.19
N THR A 450 3.98 14.79 -7.91
CA THR A 450 4.41 15.67 -6.80
C THR A 450 5.94 15.77 -6.66
N GLU A 451 6.70 14.77 -7.11
CA GLU A 451 8.17 14.88 -7.17
C GLU A 451 8.65 15.82 -8.29
N GLU A 452 7.93 15.95 -9.41
CA GLU A 452 8.25 16.91 -10.48
C GLU A 452 8.10 18.37 -10.01
N GLU A 453 7.06 18.69 -9.24
CA GLU A 453 6.85 20.06 -8.71
C GLU A 453 7.84 20.43 -7.58
N LEU A 454 8.30 19.45 -6.79
CA LEU A 454 9.26 19.67 -5.71
C LEU A 454 10.70 19.86 -6.21
N VAL A 455 11.06 19.31 -7.37
CA VAL A 455 12.37 19.51 -8.01
C VAL A 455 12.43 20.88 -8.71
N ASP A 456 11.34 21.34 -9.32
CA ASP A 456 11.29 22.63 -10.02
C ASP A 456 11.31 23.83 -9.05
N SER A 457 10.72 23.68 -7.86
CA SER A 457 10.75 24.72 -6.79
C SER A 457 12.10 24.84 -6.06
N ARG A 458 13.03 23.89 -6.24
CA ARG A 458 14.40 23.96 -5.70
C ARG A 458 15.43 24.45 -6.73
N MET A 459 15.02 24.61 -7.99
CA MET A 459 15.85 25.13 -9.09
C MET A 459 15.44 26.54 -9.57
N THR A 460 14.44 27.15 -8.95
CA THR A 460 14.13 28.58 -9.04
C THR A 460 14.54 29.30 -7.77
#